data_AF-A0A409Y546-F1
#
_entry.id   AF-A0A409Y546-F1
#
_cell.length_a   1.000
_cell.length_b   1.000
_cell.length_c   1.000
_cell.angle_alpha   90.00
_cell.angle_beta   90.00
_cell.angle_gamma   90.00
#
_symmetry.space_group_name_H-M   'P 1'
#
loop_
_entity.id
_entity.type
_entity.pdbx_description
1 polymer ?
#
loop_
_entity_poly.entity_id
_entity_poly.type
_entity_poly.pdbx_seq_one_letter_code
_entity_poly.pdbx_strand_id
1 'polypeptide(L)'
;MPAFSSRAYVSQQLPNLPSTEGYRHDHQKNAQNLERTRNEVVSISKHHQSTDKQIWLSLRQKEFNKKTRAFLWKAMHDAFKCGKYWTNIPNYEHRSRCVVCGKLDSIEHALTQCKASGQKKIWCQAKKLWVKDD
;
A
#
# COMPACT_ATOMS: atom_id res chain seq x y z
N MET A 1 -23.92 12.14 -21.55
CA MET A 1 -22.80 11.35 -21.00
C MET A 1 -21.49 11.84 -21.61
N PRO A 2 -20.67 12.62 -20.88
CA PRO A 2 -19.25 12.69 -21.21
C PRO A 2 -18.33 12.53 -20.00
N ALA A 3 -17.11 12.10 -20.30
CA ALA A 3 -16.05 11.69 -19.39
C ALA A 3 -15.52 12.84 -18.52
N PHE A 4 -15.38 12.59 -17.22
CA PHE A 4 -14.70 13.48 -16.29
C PHE A 4 -13.18 13.42 -16.51
N SER A 5 -12.70 14.31 -17.38
CA SER A 5 -11.30 14.75 -17.44
C SER A 5 -10.96 15.44 -16.13
N SER A 6 -10.21 14.76 -15.26
CA SER A 6 -9.84 15.26 -13.94
C SER A 6 -8.65 16.22 -14.06
N ARG A 7 -8.90 17.40 -14.64
CA ARG A 7 -7.96 18.52 -14.70
C ARG A 7 -8.65 19.80 -14.21
N ALA A 8 -8.82 19.93 -12.90
CA ALA A 8 -8.92 21.23 -12.18
C ALA A 8 -9.36 21.02 -10.72
N TYR A 9 -8.40 20.86 -9.80
CA TYR A 9 -8.47 21.20 -8.37
C TYR A 9 -7.06 20.85 -7.87
N VAL A 10 -6.11 21.77 -7.72
CA VAL A 10 -6.09 22.87 -6.77
C VAL A 10 -5.04 23.88 -7.25
N SER A 11 -5.45 25.13 -7.45
CA SER A 11 -4.57 26.27 -7.53
C SER A 11 -4.22 26.71 -6.10
N GLN A 12 -3.01 26.36 -5.65
CA GLN A 12 -2.24 27.08 -4.65
C GLN A 12 -0.79 26.58 -4.80
N GLN A 13 0.12 27.51 -5.13
CA GLN A 13 1.49 27.23 -5.52
C GLN A 13 2.24 26.32 -4.52
N LEU A 14 2.81 25.21 -5.00
CA LEU A 14 3.96 24.55 -4.39
C LEU A 14 5.10 24.56 -5.41
N PRO A 15 6.25 25.21 -5.13
CA PRO A 15 7.35 25.29 -6.07
C PRO A 15 8.14 23.98 -6.13
N ASN A 16 8.60 23.65 -7.35
CA ASN A 16 9.54 22.58 -7.71
C ASN A 16 8.99 21.13 -7.70
N LEU A 17 8.40 20.72 -8.84
CA LEU A 17 8.26 19.30 -9.19
C LEU A 17 9.59 18.79 -9.79
N PRO A 18 10.16 17.67 -9.30
CA PRO A 18 11.37 17.10 -9.87
C PRO A 18 11.10 16.46 -11.24
N SER A 19 12.14 16.44 -12.07
CA SER A 19 12.21 15.85 -13.41
C SER A 19 11.68 14.42 -13.46
N THR A 20 11.26 14.01 -14.66
CA THR A 20 10.58 12.76 -15.07
C THR A 20 11.25 11.43 -14.70
N GLU A 21 12.37 11.44 -13.97
CA GLU A 21 13.06 10.27 -13.43
C GLU A 21 12.26 9.52 -12.36
N GLY A 22 11.36 10.20 -11.64
CA GLY A 22 10.50 9.57 -10.63
C GLY A 22 9.50 8.54 -11.19
N TYR A 23 9.12 8.65 -12.46
CA TYR A 23 8.11 7.77 -13.08
C TYR A 23 8.66 6.38 -13.43
N ARG A 24 9.96 6.24 -13.75
CA ARG A 24 10.59 4.95 -14.07
C ARG A 24 10.80 4.06 -12.84
N HIS A 25 11.03 4.66 -11.67
CA HIS A 25 11.22 3.91 -10.42
C HIS A 25 9.91 3.31 -9.87
N ASP A 26 8.76 3.94 -10.16
CA ASP A 26 7.45 3.44 -9.71
C ASP A 26 7.11 2.09 -10.36
N HIS A 27 7.39 1.94 -11.67
CA HIS A 27 7.06 0.72 -12.42
C HIS A 27 7.72 -0.55 -11.85
N GLN A 28 8.98 -0.47 -11.41
CA GLN A 28 9.72 -1.64 -10.93
C GLN A 28 9.28 -2.10 -9.54
N LYS A 29 8.93 -1.17 -8.64
CA LYS A 29 8.40 -1.49 -7.31
C LYS A 29 6.98 -2.05 -7.39
N ASN A 30 6.16 -1.50 -8.28
CA ASN A 30 4.82 -2.02 -8.57
C ASN A 30 4.88 -3.47 -9.05
N ALA A 31 5.85 -3.81 -9.89
CA ALA A 31 6.04 -5.16 -10.40
C ALA A 31 6.33 -6.18 -9.29
N GLN A 32 7.17 -5.84 -8.30
CA GLN A 32 7.48 -6.72 -7.17
C GLN A 32 6.26 -6.98 -6.28
N ASN A 33 5.47 -5.94 -5.99
CA ASN A 33 4.26 -6.08 -5.18
C ASN A 33 3.17 -6.86 -5.93
N LEU A 34 3.07 -6.69 -7.26
CA LEU A 34 2.19 -7.50 -8.10
C LEU A 34 2.61 -8.97 -8.12
N GLU A 35 3.89 -9.25 -8.26
CA GLU A 35 4.43 -10.61 -8.22
C GLU A 35 4.15 -11.29 -6.88
N ARG A 36 4.45 -10.61 -5.76
CA ARG A 36 4.11 -11.10 -4.42
C ARG A 36 2.63 -11.39 -4.29
N THR A 37 1.78 -10.45 -4.69
CA THR A 37 0.31 -10.62 -4.63
C THR A 37 -0.15 -11.81 -5.45
N ARG A 38 0.41 -12.02 -6.65
CA ARG A 38 0.07 -13.16 -7.51
C ARG A 38 0.45 -14.49 -6.85
N ASN A 39 1.66 -14.57 -6.28
CA ASN A 39 2.14 -15.77 -5.61
C ASN A 39 1.27 -16.11 -4.38
N GLU A 40 0.87 -15.10 -3.61
CA GLU A 40 -0.03 -15.29 -2.46
C GLU A 40 -1.46 -15.66 -2.86
N VAL A 41 -1.99 -15.08 -3.95
CA VAL A 41 -3.32 -15.49 -4.44
C VAL A 41 -3.30 -16.97 -4.86
N VAL A 42 -2.23 -17.43 -5.50
CA VAL A 42 -2.07 -18.85 -5.87
C VAL A 42 -1.97 -19.72 -4.61
N SER A 43 -1.22 -19.29 -3.59
CA SER A 43 -1.04 -20.03 -2.33
C SER A 43 -2.37 -20.21 -1.58
N ILE A 44 -3.21 -19.18 -1.54
CA ILE A 44 -4.48 -19.17 -0.81
C ILE A 44 -5.60 -19.88 -1.60
N SER A 45 -5.72 -19.59 -2.90
CA SER A 45 -6.83 -20.08 -3.72
C SER A 45 -6.68 -21.52 -4.17
N LYS A 46 -5.49 -22.12 -3.99
CA LYS A 46 -5.12 -23.44 -4.52
C LYS A 46 -5.54 -23.54 -5.99
N HIS A 47 -4.81 -22.86 -6.89
CA HIS A 47 -4.90 -22.95 -8.38
C HIS A 47 -5.53 -21.77 -9.15
N HIS A 48 -5.92 -20.65 -8.54
CA HIS A 48 -6.31 -19.46 -9.31
C HIS A 48 -5.11 -18.52 -9.57
N GLN A 49 -4.68 -18.44 -10.83
CA GLN A 49 -3.69 -17.45 -11.25
C GLN A 49 -4.41 -16.17 -11.68
N SER A 50 -4.35 -15.13 -10.84
CA SER A 50 -4.87 -13.82 -11.20
C SER A 50 -3.91 -13.05 -12.10
N THR A 51 -4.45 -12.45 -13.15
CA THR A 51 -3.75 -11.47 -14.00
C THR A 51 -3.56 -10.15 -13.24
N ASP A 52 -2.56 -9.35 -13.64
CA ASP A 52 -2.32 -8.02 -13.06
C ASP A 52 -3.57 -7.14 -13.15
N LYS A 53 -4.30 -7.24 -14.26
CA LYS A 53 -5.56 -6.54 -14.46
C LYS A 53 -6.59 -6.92 -13.39
N GLN A 54 -6.74 -8.21 -13.07
CA GLN A 54 -7.65 -8.67 -12.02
C GLN A 54 -7.22 -8.18 -10.64
N ILE A 55 -5.91 -8.20 -10.34
CA ILE A 55 -5.38 -7.65 -9.09
C ILE A 55 -5.69 -6.15 -8.98
N TRP A 56 -5.43 -5.36 -10.01
CA TRP A 56 -5.74 -3.92 -9.98
C TRP A 56 -7.24 -3.62 -9.92
N LEU A 57 -8.08 -4.47 -10.49
CA LEU A 57 -9.54 -4.36 -10.37
C LEU A 57 -10.02 -4.73 -8.96
N SER A 58 -9.37 -5.68 -8.28
CA SER A 58 -9.74 -6.08 -6.91
C SER A 58 -9.49 -4.96 -5.88
N LEU A 59 -8.52 -4.07 -6.11
CA LEU A 59 -8.32 -2.91 -5.23
C LEU A 59 -9.43 -1.85 -5.34
N ARG A 60 -10.26 -1.93 -6.40
CA ARG A 60 -11.28 -0.92 -6.75
C ARG A 60 -12.71 -1.42 -6.59
N GLN A 61 -12.90 -2.52 -5.87
CA GLN A 61 -14.22 -3.10 -5.61
C GLN A 61 -15.18 -2.08 -4.98
N LYS A 62 -16.47 -2.19 -5.34
CA LYS A 62 -17.50 -1.19 -5.00
C LYS A 62 -17.73 -1.08 -3.49
N GLU A 63 -17.49 -2.17 -2.78
CA GLU A 63 -17.61 -2.38 -1.34
C GLU A 63 -16.59 -1.54 -0.56
N PHE A 64 -15.45 -1.23 -1.16
CA PHE A 64 -14.46 -0.37 -0.54
C PHE A 64 -14.83 1.10 -0.70
N ASN A 65 -14.78 1.86 0.39
CA ASN A 65 -14.89 3.32 0.32
C ASN A 65 -13.65 3.93 -0.37
N LYS A 66 -13.76 5.22 -0.75
CA LYS A 66 -12.69 5.94 -1.46
C LYS A 66 -11.35 5.93 -0.71
N LYS A 67 -11.37 6.05 0.62
CA LYS A 67 -10.16 6.08 1.46
C LYS A 67 -9.47 4.72 1.45
N THR A 68 -10.21 3.63 1.56
CA THR A 68 -9.69 2.25 1.49
C THR A 68 -9.08 1.97 0.12
N ARG A 69 -9.75 2.32 -0.98
CA ARG A 69 -9.19 2.15 -2.33
C ARG A 69 -7.89 2.93 -2.51
N ALA A 70 -7.83 4.18 -2.04
CA ALA A 70 -6.63 5.00 -2.09
C ALA A 70 -5.49 4.42 -1.25
N PHE A 71 -5.80 3.88 -0.07
CA PHE A 71 -4.84 3.19 0.79
C PHE A 71 -4.25 1.96 0.09
N LEU A 72 -5.11 1.07 -0.42
CA LEU A 72 -4.70 -0.16 -1.12
C LEU A 72 -3.85 0.15 -2.36
N TRP A 73 -4.25 1.14 -3.16
CA TRP A 73 -3.48 1.59 -4.31
C TRP A 73 -2.10 2.09 -3.88
N LYS A 74 -2.02 2.98 -2.88
CA LYS A 74 -0.72 3.49 -2.38
C LYS A 74 0.15 2.39 -1.78
N ALA A 75 -0.43 1.40 -1.11
CA ALA A 75 0.31 0.28 -0.54
C ALA A 75 0.92 -0.59 -1.63
N MET A 76 0.14 -0.92 -2.66
CA MET A 76 0.62 -1.67 -3.83
C MET A 76 1.71 -0.93 -4.61
N HIS A 77 1.64 0.40 -4.65
CA HIS A 77 2.65 1.24 -5.28
C HIS A 77 3.88 1.57 -4.41
N ASP A 78 3.96 1.08 -3.16
CA ASP A 78 5.00 1.50 -2.21
C ASP A 78 5.10 3.04 -2.07
N ALA A 79 3.94 3.72 -2.19
CA ALA A 79 3.85 5.19 -2.24
C ALA A 79 3.81 5.85 -0.85
N PHE A 80 3.94 5.06 0.21
CA PHE A 80 4.02 5.57 1.58
C PHE A 80 5.46 5.89 1.95
N LYS A 81 5.68 7.05 2.59
CA LYS A 81 7.00 7.46 3.10
C LYS A 81 7.37 6.65 4.34
N CYS A 82 7.82 5.43 4.14
CA CYS A 82 8.15 4.48 5.21
C CYS A 82 9.34 3.60 4.81
N GLY A 83 9.98 2.96 5.79
CA GLY A 83 11.05 2.00 5.57
C GLY A 83 12.20 2.55 4.71
N LYS A 84 12.50 1.85 3.62
CA LYS A 84 13.60 2.17 2.69
C LYS A 84 13.48 3.55 2.05
N TYR A 85 12.30 4.17 2.02
CA TYR A 85 12.16 5.54 1.53
C TYR A 85 13.09 6.50 2.29
N TRP A 86 13.22 6.31 3.60
CA TRP A 86 14.00 7.20 4.47
C TRP A 86 15.51 6.93 4.45
N THR A 87 15.96 5.75 3.98
CA THR A 87 17.39 5.39 4.02
C THR A 87 18.25 6.22 3.07
N ASN A 88 17.63 6.82 2.06
CA ASN A 88 18.31 7.58 1.02
C ASN A 88 18.24 9.10 1.27
N ILE A 89 17.70 9.53 2.43
CA ILE A 89 17.51 10.93 2.78
C ILE A 89 18.45 11.26 3.94
N PRO A 90 19.52 12.05 3.70
CA PRO A 90 20.47 12.45 4.74
C PRO A 90 19.78 13.05 5.97
N ASN A 91 20.20 12.61 7.15
CA ASN A 91 19.69 13.01 8.48
C ASN A 91 18.28 12.51 8.85
N TYR A 92 17.62 11.74 7.97
CA TYR A 92 16.29 11.19 8.20
C TYR A 92 16.26 9.66 8.23
N GLU A 93 17.42 9.00 8.14
CA GLU A 93 17.56 7.55 8.06
C GLU A 93 17.00 6.84 9.29
N HIS A 94 17.02 7.50 10.44
CA HIS A 94 16.41 7.00 11.68
C HIS A 94 14.91 6.68 11.52
N ARG A 95 14.20 7.34 10.59
CA ARG A 95 12.79 7.09 10.27
C ARG A 95 12.54 5.84 9.44
N SER A 96 13.60 5.20 8.93
CA SER A 96 13.47 3.93 8.21
C SER A 96 13.12 2.76 9.15
N ARG A 97 13.30 2.93 10.46
CA ARG A 97 13.12 1.89 11.46
C ARG A 97 12.03 2.26 12.45
N CYS A 98 11.31 1.24 12.91
CA CYS A 98 10.32 1.39 13.95
C CYS A 98 11.04 1.74 15.27
N VAL A 99 10.65 2.84 15.90
CA VAL A 99 11.25 3.32 17.16
C VAL A 99 11.06 2.34 18.32
N VAL A 100 10.07 1.45 18.25
CA VAL A 100 9.75 0.51 19.34
C VAL A 100 10.45 -0.83 19.17
N CYS A 101 10.54 -1.37 17.96
CA CYS A 101 11.10 -2.71 17.74
C CYS A 101 12.34 -2.76 16.84
N GLY A 102 12.83 -1.62 16.32
CA GLY A 102 14.06 -1.52 15.54
C GLY A 102 14.05 -2.14 14.13
N LYS A 103 12.98 -2.88 13.78
CA LYS A 103 12.75 -3.44 12.44
C LYS A 103 12.48 -2.34 11.41
N LEU A 104 12.65 -2.66 10.13
CA LEU A 104 12.30 -1.76 9.03
C LEU A 104 10.82 -1.39 9.10
N ASP A 105 10.51 -0.10 9.13
CA ASP A 105 9.15 0.40 9.30
C ASP A 105 8.40 0.44 7.96
N SER A 106 7.99 -0.72 7.43
CA SER A 106 7.17 -0.82 6.22
C SER A 106 5.67 -0.89 6.51
N ILE A 107 4.83 -0.73 5.49
CA ILE A 107 3.38 -0.97 5.62
C ILE A 107 3.10 -2.41 6.09
N GLU A 108 3.80 -3.39 5.54
CA GLU A 108 3.70 -4.79 5.98
C GLU A 108 4.05 -4.92 7.47
N HIS A 109 5.15 -4.31 7.89
CA HIS A 109 5.56 -4.30 9.29
C HIS A 109 4.47 -3.71 10.18
N ALA A 110 3.98 -2.51 9.85
CA ALA A 110 2.96 -1.81 10.63
C ALA A 110 1.64 -2.62 10.74
N LEU A 111 1.20 -3.25 9.66
CA LEU A 111 -0.09 -3.94 9.61
C LEU A 111 -0.08 -5.35 10.19
N THR A 112 1.01 -6.11 10.08
CA THR A 112 0.99 -7.55 10.40
C THR A 112 2.03 -7.98 11.44
N GLN A 113 3.11 -7.21 11.64
CA GLN A 113 4.25 -7.67 12.44
C GLN A 113 4.49 -6.82 13.71
N CYS A 114 4.23 -5.52 13.63
CA CYS A 114 4.57 -4.57 14.68
C CYS A 114 3.65 -4.76 15.90
N LYS A 115 4.21 -4.72 17.11
CA LYS A 115 3.39 -4.70 18.35
C LYS A 115 2.96 -3.28 18.72
N ALA A 116 3.72 -2.27 18.32
CA ALA A 116 3.48 -0.88 18.67
C ALA A 116 2.31 -0.24 17.91
N SER A 117 2.05 -0.68 16.67
CA SER A 117 0.99 -0.12 15.82
C SER A 117 -0.44 -0.40 16.32
N GLY A 118 -0.59 -1.23 17.36
CA GLY A 118 -1.90 -1.68 17.82
C GLY A 118 -2.58 -2.68 16.89
N GLN A 119 -1.89 -3.18 15.86
CA GLN A 119 -2.45 -4.15 14.89
C GLN A 119 -3.07 -5.36 15.57
N LYS A 120 -2.49 -5.85 16.69
CA LYS A 120 -3.05 -6.97 17.45
C LYS A 120 -4.51 -6.73 17.87
N LYS A 121 -4.86 -5.51 18.26
CA LYS A 121 -6.25 -5.16 18.64
C LYS A 121 -7.16 -5.20 17.42
N ILE A 122 -6.72 -4.62 16.31
CA ILE A 122 -7.46 -4.61 15.04
C ILE A 122 -7.70 -6.03 14.54
N TRP A 123 -6.67 -6.90 14.50
CA TRP A 123 -6.83 -8.28 14.08
C TRP A 123 -7.68 -9.11 15.03
N CYS A 124 -7.64 -8.82 16.34
CA CYS A 124 -8.57 -9.43 17.28
C CYS A 124 -10.03 -9.07 16.96
N GLN A 125 -10.30 -7.79 16.67
CA GLN A 125 -11.64 -7.35 16.27
C GLN A 125 -12.07 -7.92 14.92
N ALA A 126 -11.18 -7.92 13.93
CA ALA A 126 -11.44 -8.51 12.62
C ALA A 126 -11.77 -10.01 12.73
N LYS A 127 -11.05 -10.76 13.58
CA LYS A 127 -11.35 -12.18 13.84
C LYS A 127 -12.73 -12.36 14.44
N LYS A 128 -13.14 -11.53 15.40
CA LYS A 128 -14.48 -11.58 15.99
C LYS A 128 -15.58 -11.31 14.97
N LEU A 129 -15.36 -10.40 14.02
CA LEU A 129 -16.32 -10.12 12.94
C LEU A 129 -16.39 -11.24 11.90
N TRP A 130 -15.31 -11.99 11.72
CA TRP A 130 -15.21 -13.02 10.68
C TRP A 130 -15.73 -14.39 11.14
N VAL A 131 -15.58 -14.72 12.42
CA VAL A 131 -16.23 -15.90 13.00
C VAL A 131 -17.71 -15.61 13.03
N LYS A 132 -18.48 -16.35 12.23
CA LYS A 132 -19.94 -16.32 12.29
C LYS A 132 -20.31 -16.86 13.68
N ASP A 133 -21.09 -16.10 14.44
CA ASP A 133 -21.76 -16.68 15.61
C ASP A 133 -22.72 -17.75 15.06
N ASP A 134 -22.50 -19.01 15.45
CA ASP A 134 -23.41 -20.14 15.17
C ASP A 134 -24.70 -20.01 15.99
#